data_AF-A0A5C4VP64-F1
#
_entry.id   AF-A0A5C4VP64-F1
#
_cell.length_a   1.000
_cell.length_b   1.000
_cell.length_c   1.000
_cell.angle_alpha   90.00
_cell.angle_beta   90.00
_cell.angle_gamma   90.00
#
_symmetry.space_group_name_H-M   'P 1'
#
loop_
_entity.id
_entity.type
_entity.pdbx_description
1 polymer ?
#
loop_
_entity_poly.entity_id
_entity_poly.type
_entity_poly.pdbx_seq_one_letter_code
_entity_poly.pdbx_strand_id
1 'polypeptide(L)'
;MEIHDVLRELVTDHGPAILDDAGGFRGVLDDVLAEDQATTGDINLLVDAVRFGVLGPLREMVDGGADPGRAVEEAGLRLARDRGGDDQAASSWAAAVLGYAVGEVPAAVVLRYRSSRPATGRPGHLPPPATGPAPTVAPYASPAPTAWPPAPPTPYAAPASYPPAPGAYAPPPAFGAVPPPSRKRGATGWIAAAVAAVVVVGGGIGAALALSGDDDPSPRRAATGDPKEPVVDVDPAALDERYSSLASKITSGASDCTAGEPGPGEAEVVECKVSTGTLRLVTYEDEAALTAARTARLDYRAGTMTADNDATALYEFDPERGGTSDPALVYWDSKGARQSALLEGEGTATIDAVVASFTGTSPRVTEPTAPAHPKLREFIDINLDVATCTRQRTFFTGETEESSCEADVADISVSVGRYSTRKQMKAERRYYKEQYDAAATQGGGGTWQFGEGEAEGGYFAFLDDTGETATLYWDWNAPDCFCYGVAWSFEGDLQKLEDWWPSEE
;
A
#
# COMPACT_ATOMS: atom_id res chain seq x y z
N MET A 1 -8.08 -22.24 -0.99
CA MET A 1 -8.86 -21.34 -1.85
C MET A 1 -9.02 -20.04 -1.13
N GLU A 2 -8.75 -18.97 -1.86
CA GLU A 2 -8.93 -17.62 -1.38
C GLU A 2 -10.40 -17.21 -1.49
N ILE A 3 -10.79 -16.18 -0.74
CA ILE A 3 -12.18 -15.72 -0.69
C ILE A 3 -12.73 -15.34 -2.08
N HIS A 4 -11.89 -14.79 -2.97
CA HIS A 4 -12.29 -14.45 -4.33
C HIS A 4 -12.54 -15.68 -5.21
N ASP A 5 -11.76 -16.75 -5.04
CA ASP A 5 -11.99 -18.03 -5.72
C ASP A 5 -13.32 -18.65 -5.27
N VAL A 6 -13.57 -18.67 -3.96
CA VAL A 6 -14.82 -19.19 -3.39
C VAL A 6 -16.03 -18.41 -3.89
N LEU A 7 -15.92 -17.09 -3.99
CA LEU A 7 -16.98 -16.24 -4.54
C LEU A 7 -17.23 -16.50 -6.02
N ARG A 8 -16.18 -16.73 -6.81
CA ARG A 8 -16.30 -17.07 -8.23
C ARG A 8 -16.96 -18.43 -8.43
N GLU A 9 -16.59 -19.44 -7.64
CA GLU A 9 -17.23 -20.75 -7.62
C GLU A 9 -18.73 -20.62 -7.25
N LEU A 10 -19.03 -19.85 -6.21
CA LEU A 10 -20.40 -19.58 -5.77
C LEU A 10 -21.26 -18.94 -6.87
N VAL A 11 -20.74 -17.91 -7.55
CA VAL A 11 -21.43 -17.25 -8.67
C VAL A 11 -21.58 -18.18 -9.86
N THR A 12 -20.61 -19.07 -10.11
CA THR A 12 -20.68 -20.06 -11.18
C THR A 12 -21.80 -21.08 -10.91
N ASP A 13 -21.93 -21.55 -9.68
CA ASP A 13 -22.90 -22.57 -9.29
C ASP A 13 -24.33 -22.03 -9.17
N HIS A 14 -24.49 -20.78 -8.70
CA HIS A 14 -25.80 -20.20 -8.37
C HIS A 14 -26.23 -19.05 -9.29
N GLY A 15 -25.34 -18.60 -10.18
CA GLY A 15 -25.53 -17.46 -11.07
C GLY A 15 -25.27 -16.11 -10.39
N PRO A 16 -25.06 -15.04 -11.17
CA PRO A 16 -24.71 -13.72 -10.65
C PRO A 16 -25.84 -13.05 -9.85
N ALA A 17 -27.08 -13.51 -9.99
CA ALA A 17 -28.24 -12.96 -9.28
C ALA A 17 -28.14 -13.09 -7.75
N ILE A 18 -27.25 -13.96 -7.25
CA ILE A 18 -26.94 -14.04 -5.82
C ILE A 18 -26.33 -12.74 -5.28
N LEU A 19 -25.70 -11.95 -6.15
CA LEU A 19 -25.10 -10.65 -5.83
C LEU A 19 -26.10 -9.49 -5.98
N ASP A 20 -27.39 -9.76 -6.21
CA ASP A 20 -28.45 -8.74 -6.25
C ASP A 20 -29.15 -8.58 -4.87
N ASP A 21 -28.94 -9.51 -3.94
CA ASP A 21 -29.52 -9.49 -2.59
C ASP A 21 -28.44 -9.63 -1.51
N ALA A 22 -28.06 -8.51 -0.89
CA ALA A 22 -27.07 -8.47 0.18
C ALA A 22 -27.43 -9.36 1.39
N GLY A 23 -28.72 -9.53 1.69
CA GLY A 23 -29.19 -10.35 2.80
C GLY A 23 -29.00 -11.84 2.52
N GLY A 24 -29.47 -12.28 1.35
CA GLY A 24 -29.24 -13.64 0.84
C GLY A 24 -27.76 -13.96 0.68
N PHE A 25 -26.99 -13.06 0.06
CA PHE A 25 -25.55 -13.20 -0.13
C PHE A 25 -24.81 -13.42 1.20
N ARG A 26 -25.14 -12.66 2.25
CA ARG A 26 -24.55 -12.87 3.57
C ARG A 26 -24.81 -14.28 4.10
N GLY A 27 -26.06 -14.73 4.06
CA GLY A 27 -26.42 -16.05 4.56
C GLY A 27 -25.63 -17.16 3.86
N VAL A 28 -25.41 -17.00 2.56
CA VAL A 28 -24.64 -17.95 1.76
C VAL A 28 -23.14 -17.91 2.11
N LEU A 29 -22.57 -16.73 2.33
CA LEU A 29 -21.17 -16.62 2.78
C LEU A 29 -20.95 -17.29 4.14
N ASP A 30 -21.89 -17.13 5.07
CA ASP A 30 -21.83 -17.76 6.39
C ASP A 30 -21.91 -19.30 6.29
N ASP A 31 -22.54 -19.85 5.25
CA ASP A 31 -22.65 -21.30 5.01
C ASP A 31 -21.46 -21.90 4.23
N VAL A 32 -20.85 -21.13 3.32
CA VAL A 32 -19.82 -21.63 2.39
C VAL A 32 -18.40 -21.37 2.89
N LEU A 33 -18.16 -20.25 3.58
CA LEU A 33 -16.82 -19.92 4.08
C LEU A 33 -16.48 -20.72 5.33
N ALA A 34 -15.28 -21.28 5.37
CA ALA A 34 -14.73 -21.82 6.60
C ALA A 34 -14.44 -20.70 7.60
N GLU A 35 -14.48 -21.03 8.89
CA GLU A 35 -14.38 -20.10 10.03
C GLU A 35 -13.12 -19.19 10.01
N ASP A 36 -12.08 -19.56 9.28
CA ASP A 36 -10.80 -18.85 9.17
C ASP A 36 -10.49 -18.32 7.75
N GLN A 37 -11.36 -18.49 6.77
CA GLN A 37 -11.12 -18.03 5.39
C GLN A 37 -11.31 -16.53 5.21
N ALA A 38 -12.15 -15.90 6.03
CA ALA A 38 -12.46 -14.47 5.94
C ALA A 38 -12.69 -13.91 7.33
N THR A 39 -12.23 -12.68 7.57
CA THR A 39 -12.60 -11.99 8.80
C THR A 39 -14.06 -11.53 8.72
N THR A 40 -14.70 -11.32 9.88
CA THR A 40 -16.04 -10.70 9.92
C THR A 40 -16.06 -9.34 9.23
N GLY A 41 -14.94 -8.60 9.25
CA GLY A 41 -14.79 -7.33 8.54
C GLY A 41 -14.86 -7.49 7.02
N ASP A 42 -14.19 -8.51 6.47
CA ASP A 42 -14.18 -8.83 5.04
C ASP A 42 -15.58 -9.18 4.54
N ILE A 43 -16.26 -10.06 5.28
CA ILE A 43 -17.64 -10.48 4.96
C ILE A 43 -18.57 -9.27 4.97
N ASN A 44 -18.49 -8.42 6.00
CA ASN A 44 -19.31 -7.21 6.08
C ASN A 44 -19.06 -6.25 4.91
N LEU A 45 -17.79 -6.06 4.54
CA LEU A 45 -17.39 -5.20 3.44
C LEU A 45 -17.89 -5.71 2.09
N LEU A 46 -17.81 -7.00 1.80
CA LEU A 46 -18.35 -7.60 0.58
C LEU A 46 -19.88 -7.51 0.54
N VAL A 47 -20.56 -7.76 1.66
CA VAL A 47 -22.02 -7.62 1.77
C VAL A 47 -22.45 -6.18 1.56
N ASP A 48 -21.70 -5.21 2.10
CA ASP A 48 -21.95 -3.79 1.86
C ASP A 48 -21.75 -3.43 0.38
N ALA A 49 -20.69 -3.94 -0.26
CA ALA A 49 -20.41 -3.73 -1.68
C ALA A 49 -21.58 -4.22 -2.58
N VAL A 50 -22.17 -5.37 -2.24
CA VAL A 50 -23.42 -5.86 -2.85
C VAL A 50 -24.59 -4.92 -2.54
N ARG A 51 -24.79 -4.53 -1.27
CA ARG A 51 -25.89 -3.64 -0.85
C ARG A 51 -25.89 -2.31 -1.59
N PHE A 52 -24.71 -1.75 -1.85
CA PHE A 52 -24.53 -0.48 -2.58
C PHE A 52 -24.46 -0.66 -4.10
N GLY A 53 -24.54 -1.89 -4.61
CA GLY A 53 -24.62 -2.17 -6.04
C GLY A 53 -23.33 -1.83 -6.80
N VAL A 54 -22.16 -2.12 -6.22
CA VAL A 54 -20.86 -1.74 -6.82
C VAL A 54 -20.63 -2.32 -8.22
N LEU A 55 -21.21 -3.48 -8.52
CA LEU A 55 -21.01 -4.22 -9.77
C LEU A 55 -21.61 -3.54 -11.00
N GLY A 56 -22.74 -2.84 -10.86
CA GLY A 56 -23.40 -2.21 -12.01
C GLY A 56 -22.50 -1.17 -12.70
N PRO A 57 -22.08 -0.12 -11.97
CA PRO A 57 -21.16 0.88 -12.52
C PRO A 57 -19.81 0.32 -12.95
N LEU A 58 -19.28 -0.68 -12.22
CA LEU A 58 -18.02 -1.34 -12.59
C LEU A 58 -18.11 -1.99 -13.98
N ARG A 59 -19.16 -2.78 -14.22
CA ARG A 59 -19.44 -3.39 -15.53
C ARG A 59 -19.61 -2.37 -16.63
N GLU A 60 -20.39 -1.32 -16.38
CA GLU A 60 -20.61 -0.26 -17.38
C GLU A 60 -19.29 0.40 -17.83
N MET A 61 -18.31 0.55 -16.92
CA MET A 61 -16.98 1.05 -17.27
C MET A 61 -16.18 0.05 -18.10
N VAL A 62 -16.13 -1.22 -17.67
CA VAL A 62 -15.39 -2.29 -18.37
C VAL A 62 -15.98 -2.54 -19.76
N ASP A 63 -17.30 -2.65 -19.89
CA ASP A 63 -18.03 -2.77 -21.16
C ASP A 63 -17.77 -1.57 -22.10
N GLY A 64 -17.53 -0.39 -21.50
CA GLY A 64 -17.12 0.82 -22.21
C GLY A 64 -15.67 0.81 -22.72
N GLY A 65 -14.92 -0.25 -22.44
CA GLY A 65 -13.50 -0.40 -22.79
C GLY A 65 -12.53 0.25 -21.79
N ALA A 66 -12.97 0.54 -20.56
CA ALA A 66 -12.06 1.01 -19.53
C ALA A 66 -11.15 -0.12 -19.05
N ASP A 67 -9.90 0.23 -18.68
CA ASP A 67 -8.99 -0.69 -17.99
C ASP A 67 -9.66 -1.22 -16.69
N PRO A 68 -9.71 -2.55 -16.47
CA PRO A 68 -10.36 -3.12 -15.28
C PRO A 68 -9.75 -2.64 -13.97
N GLY A 69 -8.42 -2.39 -13.93
CA GLY A 69 -7.75 -1.83 -12.77
C GLY A 69 -8.31 -0.47 -12.39
N ARG A 70 -8.38 0.45 -13.37
CA ARG A 70 -8.97 1.80 -13.22
C ARG A 70 -10.45 1.76 -12.87
N ALA A 71 -11.22 0.87 -13.51
CA ALA A 71 -12.64 0.71 -13.22
C ALA A 71 -12.88 0.30 -11.77
N VAL A 72 -12.03 -0.58 -11.22
CA VAL A 72 -12.04 -0.96 -9.81
C VAL A 72 -11.66 0.18 -8.87
N GLU A 73 -10.67 1.03 -9.23
CA GLU A 73 -10.31 2.22 -8.44
C GLU A 73 -11.53 3.14 -8.27
N GLU A 74 -12.22 3.44 -9.37
CA GLU A 74 -13.39 4.33 -9.41
C GLU A 74 -14.58 3.71 -8.66
N ALA A 75 -14.86 2.42 -8.87
CA ALA A 75 -15.94 1.71 -8.19
C ALA A 75 -15.69 1.61 -6.68
N GLY A 76 -14.44 1.36 -6.28
CA GLY A 76 -14.03 1.34 -4.88
C GLY A 76 -14.12 2.70 -4.21
N LEU A 77 -13.68 3.76 -4.88
CA LEU A 77 -13.82 5.14 -4.40
C LEU A 77 -15.29 5.51 -4.16
N ARG A 78 -16.18 5.12 -5.06
CA ARG A 78 -17.63 5.31 -4.89
C ARG A 78 -18.16 4.53 -3.70
N LEU A 79 -17.78 3.26 -3.57
CA LEU A 79 -18.21 2.40 -2.46
C LEU A 79 -17.74 2.96 -1.11
N ALA A 80 -16.50 3.44 -0.99
CA ALA A 80 -16.00 4.06 0.23
C ALA A 80 -16.88 5.24 0.66
N ARG A 81 -17.22 6.12 -0.30
CA ARG A 81 -18.11 7.28 -0.09
C ARG A 81 -19.51 6.85 0.37
N ASP A 82 -20.10 5.85 -0.28
CA ASP A 82 -21.45 5.37 0.04
C ASP A 82 -21.52 4.69 1.42
N ARG A 83 -20.42 4.05 1.86
CA ARG A 83 -20.28 3.51 3.23
C ARG A 83 -20.03 4.58 4.28
N GLY A 84 -19.78 5.83 3.88
CA GLY A 84 -19.41 6.92 4.77
C GLY A 84 -18.02 6.74 5.39
N GLY A 85 -17.14 5.98 4.74
CA GLY A 85 -15.75 5.78 5.13
C GLY A 85 -14.78 6.35 4.09
N ASP A 86 -13.51 6.34 4.45
CA ASP A 86 -12.37 6.79 3.65
C ASP A 86 -11.46 5.64 3.19
N ASP A 87 -11.74 4.40 3.60
CA ASP A 87 -10.98 3.21 3.22
C ASP A 87 -11.26 2.80 1.75
N GLN A 88 -10.67 3.55 0.83
CA GLN A 88 -10.73 3.30 -0.61
C GLN A 88 -10.06 1.97 -0.96
N ALA A 89 -8.91 1.65 -0.38
CA ALA A 89 -8.19 0.41 -0.65
C ALA A 89 -9.05 -0.84 -0.36
N ALA A 90 -9.69 -0.91 0.80
CA ALA A 90 -10.58 -2.03 1.12
C ALA A 90 -11.83 -2.04 0.22
N SER A 91 -12.35 -0.87 -0.12
CA SER A 91 -13.52 -0.75 -1.01
C SER A 91 -13.19 -1.16 -2.46
N SER A 92 -12.02 -0.80 -2.97
CA SER A 92 -11.48 -1.24 -4.26
C SER A 92 -11.18 -2.74 -4.24
N TRP A 93 -10.65 -3.28 -3.14
CA TRP A 93 -10.54 -4.73 -2.99
C TRP A 93 -11.89 -5.42 -3.09
N ALA A 94 -12.92 -4.93 -2.41
CA ALA A 94 -14.25 -5.53 -2.47
C ALA A 94 -14.86 -5.43 -3.87
N ALA A 95 -14.70 -4.29 -4.55
CA ALA A 95 -15.11 -4.11 -5.93
C ALA A 95 -14.37 -5.08 -6.86
N ALA A 96 -13.06 -5.25 -6.69
CA ALA A 96 -12.24 -6.19 -7.45
C ALA A 96 -12.72 -7.63 -7.24
N VAL A 97 -12.90 -8.03 -5.98
CA VAL A 97 -13.35 -9.38 -5.62
C VAL A 97 -14.71 -9.71 -6.23
N LEU A 98 -15.67 -8.78 -6.13
CA LEU A 98 -16.99 -8.99 -6.73
C LEU A 98 -16.91 -8.99 -8.25
N GLY A 99 -16.14 -8.08 -8.86
CA GLY A 99 -15.91 -8.04 -10.30
C GLY A 99 -15.27 -9.32 -10.83
N TYR A 100 -14.32 -9.90 -10.08
CA TYR A 100 -13.70 -11.17 -10.40
C TYR A 100 -14.67 -12.34 -10.28
N ALA A 101 -15.52 -12.32 -9.25
CA ALA A 101 -16.53 -13.36 -9.07
C ALA A 101 -17.49 -13.45 -10.27
N VAL A 102 -17.69 -12.35 -11.01
CA VAL A 102 -18.54 -12.31 -12.20
C VAL A 102 -17.79 -12.30 -13.54
N GLY A 103 -16.46 -12.44 -13.54
CA GLY A 103 -15.63 -12.50 -14.76
C GLY A 103 -15.35 -11.15 -15.44
N GLU A 104 -15.54 -10.03 -14.73
CA GLU A 104 -15.35 -8.66 -15.28
C GLU A 104 -13.98 -8.08 -14.90
N VAL A 105 -13.40 -8.56 -13.81
CA VAL A 105 -12.12 -8.10 -13.28
C VAL A 105 -11.17 -9.30 -13.22
N PRO A 106 -9.96 -9.20 -13.79
CA PRO A 106 -9.02 -10.31 -13.76
C PRO A 106 -8.43 -10.58 -12.36
N ALA A 107 -8.01 -11.83 -12.09
CA ALA A 107 -7.46 -12.24 -10.78
C ALA A 107 -6.28 -11.36 -10.33
N ALA A 108 -5.39 -11.00 -11.26
CA ALA A 108 -4.24 -10.15 -11.01
C ALA A 108 -4.64 -8.79 -10.38
N VAL A 109 -5.77 -8.22 -10.80
CA VAL A 109 -6.30 -6.98 -10.24
C VAL A 109 -6.81 -7.20 -8.82
N VAL A 110 -7.45 -8.32 -8.51
CA VAL A 110 -7.85 -8.67 -7.14
C VAL A 110 -6.65 -8.79 -6.22
N LEU A 111 -5.62 -9.50 -6.68
CA LEU A 111 -4.37 -9.68 -5.94
C LEU A 111 -3.67 -8.32 -5.73
N ARG A 112 -3.76 -7.42 -6.72
CA ARG A 112 -3.28 -6.03 -6.62
C ARG A 112 -3.93 -5.26 -5.46
N TYR A 113 -5.22 -5.43 -5.20
CA TYR A 113 -5.85 -4.74 -4.06
C TYR A 113 -5.73 -5.50 -2.74
N ARG A 114 -5.49 -6.81 -2.80
CA ARG A 114 -5.38 -7.65 -1.60
C ARG A 114 -4.12 -7.37 -0.81
N SER A 115 -2.96 -7.29 -1.45
CA SER A 115 -1.69 -6.97 -0.77
C SER A 115 -1.62 -5.51 -0.31
N SER A 116 -2.43 -4.64 -0.93
CA SER A 116 -2.65 -3.24 -0.51
C SER A 116 -3.55 -3.12 0.72
N ARG A 117 -4.05 -4.22 1.30
CA ARG A 117 -4.90 -4.14 2.50
C ARG A 117 -4.07 -4.35 3.76
N PRO A 118 -4.22 -3.50 4.78
CA PRO A 118 -3.65 -3.80 6.08
C PRO A 118 -4.16 -5.15 6.56
N ALA A 119 -3.23 -5.99 7.04
CA ALA A 119 -3.53 -7.29 7.64
C ALA A 119 -4.38 -7.10 8.91
N THR A 120 -5.66 -6.78 8.71
CA THR A 120 -6.65 -6.51 9.74
C THR A 120 -7.12 -7.85 10.31
N GLY A 121 -6.23 -8.63 10.94
CA GLY A 121 -6.65 -9.99 11.27
C GLY A 121 -5.73 -10.92 12.05
N ARG A 122 -4.63 -10.47 12.69
CA ARG A 122 -4.01 -11.32 13.73
C ARG A 122 -4.53 -10.89 15.11
N PRO A 123 -5.20 -11.77 15.88
CA PRO A 123 -5.65 -11.45 17.23
C PRO A 123 -4.42 -11.36 18.16
N GLY A 124 -3.76 -10.21 18.15
CA GLY A 124 -2.70 -9.82 19.07
C GLY A 124 -3.24 -8.74 20.01
N HIS A 125 -3.31 -9.08 21.30
CA HIS A 125 -3.61 -8.23 22.45
C HIS A 125 -4.06 -6.79 22.19
N LEU A 126 -5.35 -6.53 22.45
CA LEU A 126 -5.81 -5.20 22.84
C LEU A 126 -4.90 -4.68 23.98
N PRO A 127 -4.29 -3.48 23.85
CA PRO A 127 -3.62 -2.87 24.99
C PRO A 127 -4.63 -2.68 26.13
N PRO A 128 -4.24 -2.90 27.39
CA PRO A 128 -5.12 -2.73 28.54
C PRO A 128 -5.68 -1.29 28.56
N PRO A 129 -6.95 -1.09 28.97
CA PRO A 129 -7.55 0.23 28.99
C PRO A 129 -6.71 1.16 29.88
N ALA A 130 -6.19 2.23 29.27
CA ALA A 130 -5.52 3.29 30.01
C ALA A 130 -6.53 3.94 30.95
N THR A 131 -6.34 3.77 32.26
CA THR A 131 -7.07 4.47 33.31
C THR A 131 -6.62 5.93 33.37
N GLY A 132 -7.09 6.75 32.43
CA GLY A 132 -6.98 8.20 32.48
C GLY A 132 -8.20 8.83 33.17
N PRO A 133 -8.03 9.95 33.92
CA PRO A 133 -9.16 10.67 34.50
C PRO A 133 -10.06 11.28 33.41
N ALA A 134 -11.37 11.07 33.56
CA ALA A 134 -12.38 11.55 32.62
C ALA A 134 -12.35 13.09 32.48
N PRO A 135 -12.37 13.65 31.25
CA PRO A 135 -12.49 15.08 31.06
C PRO A 135 -13.92 15.55 31.43
N THR A 136 -13.98 16.59 32.25
CA THR A 136 -15.23 17.27 32.63
C THR A 136 -15.75 18.08 31.44
N VAL A 137 -16.71 17.53 30.70
CA VAL A 137 -17.36 18.23 29.59
C VAL A 137 -18.41 19.21 30.13
N ALA A 138 -18.29 20.49 29.78
CA ALA A 138 -19.29 21.52 30.08
C ALA A 138 -20.57 21.32 29.23
N PRO A 139 -21.77 21.62 29.76
CA PRO A 139 -23.01 21.38 29.04
C PRO A 139 -23.16 22.33 27.85
N TYR A 140 -23.18 21.74 26.64
CA TYR A 140 -23.58 22.43 25.42
C TYR A 140 -25.08 22.71 25.45
N ALA A 141 -25.46 23.99 25.35
CA ALA A 141 -26.83 24.41 25.12
C ALA A 141 -27.19 24.18 23.63
N SER A 142 -28.20 23.34 23.37
CA SER A 142 -28.73 23.13 22.03
C SER A 142 -29.37 24.42 21.49
N PRO A 143 -29.10 24.84 20.24
CA PRO A 143 -29.84 25.91 19.60
C PRO A 143 -31.29 25.49 19.28
N ALA A 144 -32.20 26.45 19.34
CA ALA A 144 -33.64 26.25 19.12
C ALA A 144 -33.95 25.82 17.67
N PRO A 145 -34.94 24.93 17.46
CA PRO A 145 -35.30 24.45 16.14
C PRO A 145 -35.94 25.55 15.28
N THR A 146 -35.35 25.79 14.11
CA THR A 146 -35.93 26.63 13.05
C THR A 146 -37.12 25.90 12.44
N ALA A 147 -38.31 26.51 12.53
CA ALA A 147 -39.54 25.96 11.96
C ALA A 147 -39.53 26.06 10.42
N TRP A 148 -39.69 24.93 9.74
CA TRP A 148 -39.91 24.86 8.29
C TRP A 148 -41.38 25.12 7.93
N PRO A 149 -41.68 25.73 6.78
CA PRO A 149 -43.05 25.93 6.32
C PRO A 149 -43.73 24.60 5.92
N PRO A 150 -45.05 24.48 6.10
CA PRO A 150 -45.79 23.24 5.83
C PRO A 150 -45.89 22.93 4.33
N ALA A 151 -45.64 21.66 3.99
CA ALA A 151 -45.84 21.10 2.65
C ALA A 151 -47.34 20.96 2.31
N PRO A 152 -47.74 21.07 1.02
CA PRO A 152 -49.11 20.89 0.58
C PRO A 152 -49.56 19.41 0.66
N PRO A 153 -50.86 19.14 0.88
CA PRO A 153 -51.38 17.79 1.05
C PRO A 153 -51.43 17.02 -0.28
N THR A 154 -50.83 15.83 -0.29
CA THR A 154 -50.97 14.83 -1.37
C THR A 154 -52.29 14.06 -1.24
N PRO A 155 -53.00 13.77 -2.34
CA PRO A 155 -54.24 13.00 -2.33
C PRO A 155 -54.02 11.51 -2.04
N TYR A 156 -54.91 10.96 -1.21
CA TYR A 156 -54.97 9.56 -0.78
C TYR A 156 -55.19 8.59 -1.96
N ALA A 157 -54.33 7.60 -2.10
CA ALA A 157 -54.57 6.39 -2.89
C ALA A 157 -54.96 5.22 -1.95
N ALA A 158 -55.91 4.42 -2.41
CA ALA A 158 -56.58 3.35 -1.65
C ALA A 158 -55.68 2.12 -1.38
N PRO A 159 -55.95 1.34 -0.31
CA PRO A 159 -55.16 0.15 0.00
C PRO A 159 -55.48 -1.04 -0.92
N ALA A 160 -54.42 -1.65 -1.47
CA ALA A 160 -54.48 -2.91 -2.18
C ALA A 160 -54.58 -4.08 -1.19
N SER A 161 -55.42 -5.06 -1.54
CA SER A 161 -55.68 -6.29 -0.79
C SER A 161 -54.65 -7.36 -1.14
N TYR A 162 -54.06 -8.00 -0.12
CA TYR A 162 -53.15 -9.13 -0.26
C TYR A 162 -53.91 -10.47 -0.35
N PRO A 163 -53.54 -11.39 -1.24
CA PRO A 163 -54.05 -12.76 -1.26
C PRO A 163 -53.35 -13.67 -0.21
N PRO A 164 -54.01 -14.78 0.22
CA PRO A 164 -53.50 -15.64 1.29
C PRO A 164 -52.37 -16.58 0.85
N ALA A 165 -51.40 -16.78 1.75
CA ALA A 165 -50.26 -17.68 1.60
C ALA A 165 -50.65 -19.16 1.67
N PRO A 166 -50.13 -20.03 0.78
CA PRO A 166 -50.29 -21.48 0.91
C PRO A 166 -49.06 -22.16 1.53
N GLY A 167 -49.33 -23.06 2.49
CA GLY A 167 -48.72 -24.39 2.55
C GLY A 167 -47.36 -24.54 3.23
N ALA A 168 -47.37 -25.00 4.48
CA ALA A 168 -46.23 -25.56 5.18
C ALA A 168 -45.73 -26.86 4.50
N TYR A 169 -44.43 -26.96 4.23
CA TYR A 169 -43.76 -28.19 3.84
C TYR A 169 -43.16 -28.91 5.07
N ALA A 170 -43.37 -30.22 5.12
CA ALA A 170 -42.83 -31.14 6.12
C ALA A 170 -41.36 -31.50 5.82
N PRO A 171 -40.53 -31.77 6.85
CA PRO A 171 -39.14 -32.17 6.65
C PRO A 171 -38.98 -33.65 6.26
N PRO A 172 -38.08 -34.00 5.32
CA PRO A 172 -37.72 -35.38 5.02
C PRO A 172 -36.74 -36.00 6.05
N PRO A 173 -36.63 -37.35 6.10
CA PRO A 173 -36.00 -38.08 7.19
C PRO A 173 -34.47 -38.15 7.13
N ALA A 174 -33.87 -38.18 8.33
CA ALA A 174 -32.45 -38.35 8.59
C ALA A 174 -31.89 -39.69 8.08
N PHE A 175 -30.75 -39.64 7.39
CA PHE A 175 -29.94 -40.80 7.01
C PHE A 175 -28.49 -40.65 7.47
N GLY A 176 -28.01 -41.69 8.17
CA GLY A 176 -26.68 -42.27 7.93
C GLY A 176 -25.48 -41.60 8.57
N ALA A 177 -25.07 -42.11 9.74
CA ALA A 177 -23.77 -41.86 10.34
C ALA A 177 -22.63 -42.39 9.43
N VAL A 178 -21.64 -41.54 9.16
CA VAL A 178 -20.36 -41.89 8.53
C VAL A 178 -19.27 -41.96 9.61
N PRO A 179 -18.40 -43.01 9.62
CA PRO A 179 -17.39 -43.18 10.66
C PRO A 179 -16.19 -42.21 10.50
N PRO A 180 -15.50 -41.85 11.60
CA PRO A 180 -14.39 -40.89 11.55
C PRO A 180 -13.09 -41.51 11.01
N PRO A 181 -12.34 -40.82 10.13
CA PRO A 181 -11.00 -41.26 9.78
C PRO A 181 -9.98 -41.02 10.92
N SER A 182 -9.02 -41.93 11.01
CA SER A 182 -8.07 -42.13 12.10
C SER A 182 -7.00 -41.02 12.22
N ARG A 183 -6.77 -40.57 13.46
CA ARG A 183 -5.65 -39.72 13.87
C ARG A 183 -4.30 -40.37 13.56
N LYS A 184 -3.39 -39.65 12.88
CA LYS A 184 -1.94 -39.89 12.98
C LYS A 184 -1.32 -38.86 13.91
N ARG A 185 -0.70 -39.37 14.98
CA ARG A 185 0.14 -38.62 15.91
C ARG A 185 1.58 -38.58 15.40
N GLY A 186 2.20 -37.40 15.51
CA GLY A 186 3.51 -37.27 16.13
C GLY A 186 4.71 -37.11 15.21
N ALA A 187 5.37 -35.96 15.30
CA ALA A 187 6.81 -35.87 15.55
C ALA A 187 7.15 -34.45 16.02
N THR A 188 6.96 -34.24 17.32
CA THR A 188 7.56 -33.15 18.08
C THR A 188 9.04 -33.47 18.29
N GLY A 189 9.94 -32.54 17.99
CA GLY A 189 11.26 -32.48 18.63
C GLY A 189 12.47 -32.33 17.69
N TRP A 190 13.43 -31.52 18.18
CA TRP A 190 14.81 -31.24 17.76
C TRP A 190 15.02 -29.80 17.23
N ILE A 191 15.15 -28.80 18.12
CA ILE A 191 16.38 -28.33 18.84
C ILE A 191 17.27 -27.51 17.89
N ALA A 192 17.23 -26.17 17.95
CA ALA A 192 17.95 -25.31 18.90
C ALA A 192 19.49 -25.43 18.80
N ALA A 193 20.10 -24.65 17.91
CA ALA A 193 21.53 -24.36 17.87
C ALA A 193 21.85 -23.13 17.00
N ALA A 194 21.56 -21.91 17.47
CA ALA A 194 22.04 -20.68 16.80
C ALA A 194 22.03 -19.39 17.67
N VAL A 195 22.20 -19.48 19.00
CA VAL A 195 22.15 -18.29 19.90
C VAL A 195 23.46 -18.05 20.67
N ALA A 196 24.52 -18.82 20.42
CA ALA A 196 25.77 -18.70 21.20
C ALA A 196 26.93 -17.95 20.49
N ALA A 197 26.71 -17.31 19.32
CA ALA A 197 27.80 -16.72 18.52
C ALA A 197 27.80 -15.18 18.42
N VAL A 198 26.82 -14.47 19.00
CA VAL A 198 26.71 -12.99 18.88
C VAL A 198 27.14 -12.23 20.14
N VAL A 199 27.45 -12.91 21.25
CA VAL A 199 27.83 -12.26 22.52
C VAL A 199 29.32 -11.91 22.62
N VAL A 200 30.15 -12.21 21.60
CA VAL A 200 31.62 -12.04 21.68
C VAL A 200 32.17 -10.85 20.85
N VAL A 201 31.34 -10.09 20.13
CA VAL A 201 31.84 -8.98 19.26
C VAL A 201 31.23 -7.60 19.57
N GLY A 202 30.26 -7.47 20.49
CA GLY A 202 29.58 -6.19 20.77
C GLY A 202 29.91 -5.51 22.10
N GLY A 203 30.88 -5.99 22.86
CA GLY A 203 31.20 -5.45 24.19
C GLY A 203 32.57 -4.80 24.21
N GLY A 204 32.66 -3.49 23.96
CA GLY A 204 33.96 -2.83 24.06
C GLY A 204 34.11 -1.38 23.58
N ILE A 205 33.17 -0.47 23.85
CA ILE A 205 33.48 0.98 23.93
C ILE A 205 32.66 1.58 25.06
N GLY A 206 33.28 1.75 26.23
CA GLY A 206 32.63 2.30 27.40
C GLY A 206 33.54 2.31 28.61
N ALA A 207 34.70 2.97 28.51
CA ALA A 207 35.51 3.38 29.67
C ALA A 207 36.74 4.20 29.22
N ALA A 208 36.59 5.51 29.07
CA ALA A 208 37.67 6.49 29.28
C ALA A 208 37.09 7.91 29.21
N LEU A 209 36.75 8.49 30.37
CA LEU A 209 36.93 9.89 30.73
C LEU A 209 36.25 10.14 32.08
N ALA A 210 36.89 9.66 33.13
CA ALA A 210 36.66 10.12 34.49
C ALA A 210 38.04 10.20 35.13
N LEU A 211 38.63 11.40 35.18
CA LEU A 211 39.70 11.83 36.10
C LEU A 211 40.10 13.29 35.81
N SER A 212 39.39 14.22 36.43
CA SER A 212 39.84 15.56 36.87
C SER A 212 38.62 16.21 37.52
N GLY A 213 38.56 16.52 38.82
CA GLY A 213 39.59 17.00 39.73
C GLY A 213 39.07 18.35 40.25
N ASP A 214 38.65 18.37 41.52
CA ASP A 214 38.11 19.51 42.27
C ASP A 214 38.94 20.80 42.15
N ASP A 215 38.25 21.94 41.99
CA ASP A 215 38.56 23.19 42.70
C ASP A 215 37.45 24.24 42.48
N ASP A 216 36.81 24.63 43.58
CA ASP A 216 35.95 25.83 43.76
C ASP A 216 36.30 26.37 45.17
N PRO A 217 36.22 27.67 45.54
CA PRO A 217 35.34 28.67 44.91
C PRO A 217 35.85 30.13 44.83
N SER A 218 35.19 30.94 44.00
CA SER A 218 34.90 32.35 44.32
C SER A 218 33.71 32.88 43.49
N PRO A 219 32.69 33.48 44.14
CA PRO A 219 31.45 33.87 43.48
C PRO A 219 31.62 35.20 42.72
N ARG A 220 31.80 35.13 41.41
CA ARG A 220 31.53 36.29 40.53
C ARG A 220 30.02 36.34 40.28
N ARG A 221 29.40 37.44 40.72
CA ARG A 221 28.05 37.84 40.33
C ARG A 221 27.90 37.71 38.81
N ALA A 222 27.20 36.68 38.36
CA ALA A 222 26.70 36.58 37.01
C ALA A 222 25.67 37.68 36.83
N ALA A 223 25.88 38.51 35.82
CA ALA A 223 24.83 39.34 35.28
C ALA A 223 23.71 38.40 34.81
N THR A 224 22.52 38.56 35.39
CA THR A 224 21.25 38.09 34.82
C THR A 224 21.03 38.82 33.50
N GLY A 225 21.75 38.40 32.46
CA GLY A 225 21.31 38.60 31.09
C GLY A 225 20.36 37.45 30.82
N ASP A 226 19.07 37.76 30.68
CA ASP A 226 18.10 36.80 30.18
C ASP A 226 18.69 36.16 28.92
N PRO A 227 18.82 34.81 28.86
CA PRO A 227 19.21 34.17 27.63
C PRO A 227 18.10 34.48 26.63
N LYS A 228 18.38 35.43 25.72
CA LYS A 228 17.64 35.53 24.47
C LYS A 228 18.02 34.26 23.72
N GLU A 229 17.22 33.22 23.93
CA GLU A 229 17.18 32.09 23.00
C GLU A 229 17.12 32.68 21.59
N PRO A 230 18.00 32.25 20.67
CA PRO A 230 17.91 32.69 19.29
C PRO A 230 16.56 32.19 18.76
N VAL A 231 15.58 33.09 18.75
CA VAL A 231 14.25 32.81 18.24
C VAL A 231 14.41 32.58 16.74
N VAL A 232 14.18 31.34 16.30
CA VAL A 232 14.08 31.00 14.88
C VAL A 232 13.00 31.88 14.27
N ASP A 233 13.36 32.65 13.25
CA ASP A 233 12.41 33.49 12.52
C ASP A 233 11.54 32.59 11.65
N VAL A 234 10.27 32.46 12.05
CA VAL A 234 9.26 31.63 11.39
C VAL A 234 8.37 32.43 10.43
N ASP A 235 8.75 33.69 10.12
CA ASP A 235 8.08 34.43 9.05
C ASP A 235 8.23 33.67 7.71
N PRO A 236 7.15 33.56 6.90
CA PRO A 236 7.19 32.80 5.66
C PRO A 236 8.33 33.21 4.70
N ALA A 237 8.65 34.51 4.60
CA ALA A 237 9.72 34.97 3.73
C ALA A 237 11.10 34.57 4.27
N ALA A 238 11.29 34.59 5.59
CA ALA A 238 12.52 34.15 6.25
C ALA A 238 12.74 32.64 6.08
N LEU A 239 11.67 31.85 6.18
CA LEU A 239 11.71 30.40 5.97
C LEU A 239 11.99 30.05 4.50
N ASP A 240 11.33 30.73 3.55
CA ASP A 240 11.57 30.55 2.11
C ASP A 240 13.03 30.86 1.73
N GLU A 241 13.62 31.91 2.30
CA GLU A 241 15.05 32.22 2.10
C GLU A 241 15.95 31.13 2.71
N ARG A 242 15.67 30.74 3.96
CA ARG A 242 16.48 29.80 4.74
C ARG A 242 16.49 28.38 4.19
N TYR A 243 15.34 27.88 3.73
CA TYR A 243 15.17 26.54 3.17
C TYR A 243 15.08 26.56 1.63
N SER A 244 15.62 27.61 1.00
CA SER A 244 15.67 27.77 -0.47
C SER A 244 16.41 26.64 -1.20
N SER A 245 17.25 25.89 -0.48
CA SER A 245 17.94 24.69 -0.94
C SER A 245 17.00 23.49 -1.15
N LEU A 246 15.87 23.45 -0.45
CA LEU A 246 14.86 22.40 -0.52
C LEU A 246 13.77 22.72 -1.53
N ALA A 247 13.31 23.97 -1.58
CA ALA A 247 12.24 24.42 -2.46
C ALA A 247 12.34 25.93 -2.72
N SER A 248 11.74 26.43 -3.81
CA SER A 248 11.73 27.88 -4.05
C SER A 248 10.68 28.64 -3.23
N LYS A 249 9.68 27.94 -2.70
CA LYS A 249 8.58 28.47 -1.86
C LYS A 249 8.17 27.43 -0.82
N ILE A 250 9.07 27.13 0.13
CA ILE A 250 8.85 26.04 1.10
C ILE A 250 7.58 26.26 1.93
N THR A 251 7.18 27.51 2.15
CA THR A 251 6.00 27.88 2.94
C THR A 251 4.72 28.02 2.12
N SER A 252 4.70 27.61 0.85
CA SER A 252 3.50 27.67 0.03
C SER A 252 2.38 26.79 0.61
N GLY A 253 1.27 27.42 1.02
CA GLY A 253 0.16 26.74 1.68
C GLY A 253 0.40 26.41 3.16
N ALA A 254 1.51 26.87 3.74
CA ALA A 254 1.82 26.69 5.15
C ALA A 254 1.24 27.83 6.02
N SER A 255 0.80 27.48 7.22
CA SER A 255 0.36 28.40 8.28
C SER A 255 0.91 27.95 9.63
N ASP A 256 0.76 28.80 10.64
CA ASP A 256 1.02 28.45 12.05
C ASP A 256 2.41 27.85 12.29
N CYS A 257 3.42 28.35 11.56
CA CYS A 257 4.80 27.90 11.72
C CYS A 257 5.34 28.24 13.11
N THR A 258 5.98 27.26 13.74
CA THR A 258 6.58 27.39 15.07
C THR A 258 7.96 26.75 15.09
N ALA A 259 8.85 27.29 15.92
CA ALA A 259 10.14 26.68 16.17
C ALA A 259 9.95 25.45 17.05
N GLY A 260 10.45 24.30 16.61
CA GLY A 260 10.47 23.05 17.37
C GLY A 260 11.73 22.92 18.23
N GLU A 261 11.71 22.00 19.19
CA GLU A 261 12.90 21.62 19.97
C GLU A 261 13.80 20.70 19.11
N PRO A 262 15.06 21.06 18.84
CA PRO A 262 15.96 20.20 18.06
C PRO A 262 16.31 18.92 18.83
N GLY A 263 16.20 17.77 18.15
CA GLY A 263 16.68 16.49 18.64
C GLY A 263 18.19 16.28 18.43
N PRO A 264 18.73 15.10 18.79
CA PRO A 264 20.14 14.78 18.58
C PRO A 264 20.57 14.93 17.11
N GLY A 265 21.59 15.76 16.85
CA GLY A 265 22.10 16.03 15.51
C GLY A 265 21.27 17.03 14.69
N GLU A 266 20.15 17.52 15.22
CA GLU A 266 19.37 18.60 14.63
C GLU A 266 19.84 19.94 15.22
N ALA A 267 20.17 20.91 14.37
CA ALA A 267 20.53 22.25 14.78
C ALA A 267 19.31 23.18 14.86
N GLU A 268 18.30 22.93 14.03
CA GLU A 268 17.08 23.72 13.94
C GLU A 268 15.91 22.85 13.49
N VAL A 269 14.74 23.09 14.05
CA VAL A 269 13.48 22.47 13.66
C VAL A 269 12.42 23.56 13.54
N VAL A 270 11.63 23.51 12.46
CA VAL A 270 10.43 24.33 12.26
C VAL A 270 9.28 23.41 11.87
N GLU A 271 8.13 23.60 12.50
CA GLU A 271 6.90 22.86 12.20
C GLU A 271 5.81 23.83 11.78
N CYS A 272 5.21 23.58 10.61
CA CYS A 272 4.12 24.37 10.05
C CYS A 272 2.92 23.48 9.77
N LYS A 273 1.71 24.04 9.88
CA LYS A 273 0.49 23.39 9.38
C LYS A 273 0.36 23.63 7.88
N VAL A 274 -0.09 22.61 7.15
CA VAL A 274 -0.51 22.71 5.75
C VAL A 274 -1.91 22.11 5.62
N SER A 275 -2.62 22.38 4.52
CA SER A 275 -4.00 21.87 4.36
C SER A 275 -4.12 20.35 4.39
N THR A 276 -3.04 19.64 4.10
CA THR A 276 -2.98 18.17 4.03
C THR A 276 -2.37 17.51 5.26
N GLY A 277 -1.81 18.29 6.20
CA GLY A 277 -1.16 17.77 7.41
C GLY A 277 -0.11 18.70 8.00
N THR A 278 1.06 18.17 8.32
CA THR A 278 2.15 18.92 8.96
C THR A 278 3.42 18.91 8.11
N LEU A 279 4.03 20.08 7.92
CA LEU A 279 5.34 20.27 7.31
C LEU A 279 6.38 20.45 8.42
N ARG A 280 7.37 19.55 8.49
CA ARG A 280 8.53 19.66 9.37
C ARG A 280 9.77 19.95 8.56
N LEU A 281 10.45 21.06 8.87
CA LEU A 281 11.71 21.49 8.31
C LEU A 281 12.81 21.29 9.33
N VAL A 282 13.93 20.70 8.92
CA VAL A 282 15.06 20.41 9.80
C VAL A 282 16.36 20.87 9.16
N THR A 283 17.21 21.54 9.93
CA THR A 283 18.63 21.74 9.61
C THR A 283 19.47 20.90 10.55
N TYR A 284 20.43 20.15 10.02
CA TYR A 284 21.28 19.23 10.77
C TYR A 284 22.63 19.86 11.15
N GLU A 285 23.18 19.44 12.28
CA GLU A 285 24.49 19.89 12.78
C GLU A 285 25.63 19.55 11.82
N ASP A 286 25.56 18.36 11.20
CA ASP A 286 26.55 17.84 10.26
C ASP A 286 25.94 16.89 9.21
N GLU A 287 26.77 16.47 8.26
CA GLU A 287 26.37 15.54 7.18
C GLU A 287 26.04 14.13 7.70
N ALA A 288 26.68 13.69 8.79
CA ALA A 288 26.42 12.38 9.37
C ALA A 288 25.03 12.32 10.01
N ALA A 289 24.61 13.39 10.69
CA ALA A 289 23.27 13.54 11.23
C ALA A 289 22.20 13.52 10.12
N LEU A 290 22.40 14.27 9.03
CA LEU A 290 21.50 14.19 7.88
C LEU A 290 21.46 12.78 7.28
N THR A 291 22.62 12.14 7.09
CA THR A 291 22.71 10.79 6.50
C THR A 291 21.98 9.78 7.39
N ALA A 292 22.09 9.90 8.72
CA ALA A 292 21.35 9.06 9.65
C ALA A 292 19.85 9.32 9.56
N ALA A 293 19.41 10.57 9.48
CA ALA A 293 18.01 10.93 9.31
C ALA A 293 17.44 10.42 7.98
N ARG A 294 18.15 10.61 6.87
CA ARG A 294 17.81 10.04 5.55
C ARG A 294 17.68 8.52 5.64
N THR A 295 18.68 7.84 6.20
CA THR A 295 18.66 6.36 6.35
C THR A 295 17.48 5.88 7.19
N ALA A 296 17.09 6.63 8.22
CA ALA A 296 15.93 6.30 9.05
C ALA A 296 14.59 6.51 8.33
N ARG A 297 14.56 7.32 7.26
CA ARG A 297 13.36 7.63 6.47
C ARG A 297 13.21 6.75 5.24
N LEU A 298 14.32 6.42 4.59
CA LEU A 298 14.33 5.51 3.45
C LEU A 298 14.06 4.08 3.93
N ASP A 299 12.79 3.69 3.96
CA ASP A 299 12.39 2.29 4.04
C ASP A 299 11.99 1.74 2.66
N TYR A 300 11.84 0.43 2.60
CA TYR A 300 11.49 -0.30 1.36
C TYR A 300 10.26 -1.15 1.60
N ARG A 301 9.25 -0.60 2.27
CA ARG A 301 7.92 -1.24 2.31
C ARG A 301 7.19 -1.03 0.99
N ALA A 302 6.14 -1.80 0.76
CA ALA A 302 5.24 -1.57 -0.35
C ALA A 302 4.65 -0.15 -0.29
N GLY A 303 4.32 0.45 -1.44
CA GLY A 303 3.78 1.81 -1.54
C GLY A 303 4.83 2.91 -1.52
N THR A 304 6.12 2.58 -1.61
CA THR A 304 7.20 3.57 -1.56
C THR A 304 7.66 4.01 -2.94
N MET A 305 8.00 5.29 -3.11
CA MET A 305 8.78 5.76 -4.25
C MET A 305 10.01 6.49 -3.73
N THR A 306 11.19 6.09 -4.22
CA THR A 306 12.47 6.65 -3.76
C THR A 306 13.31 7.14 -4.92
N ALA A 307 13.92 8.30 -4.77
CA ALA A 307 15.02 8.79 -5.60
C ALA A 307 16.14 9.31 -4.71
N ASP A 308 17.35 8.79 -4.87
CA ASP A 308 18.55 9.32 -4.20
C ASP A 308 19.67 9.43 -5.25
N ASN A 309 20.28 10.62 -5.34
CA ASN A 309 21.41 10.91 -6.23
C ASN A 309 22.65 11.40 -5.45
N ASP A 310 22.75 11.01 -4.18
CA ASP A 310 23.69 11.47 -3.15
C ASP A 310 23.53 12.94 -2.73
N ALA A 311 23.24 13.85 -3.66
CA ALA A 311 23.07 15.27 -3.38
C ALA A 311 21.71 15.61 -2.78
N THR A 312 20.66 14.92 -3.21
CA THR A 312 19.26 15.10 -2.80
C THR A 312 18.61 13.73 -2.73
N ALA A 313 17.73 13.53 -1.77
CA ALA A 313 16.81 12.41 -1.73
C ALA A 313 15.35 12.87 -1.79
N LEU A 314 14.50 12.04 -2.38
CA LEU A 314 13.04 12.08 -2.30
C LEU A 314 12.56 10.70 -1.86
N TYR A 315 11.61 10.68 -0.94
CA TYR A 315 10.88 9.50 -0.51
C TYR A 315 9.41 9.84 -0.39
N GLU A 316 8.58 8.99 -0.97
CA GLU A 316 7.13 9.03 -0.82
C GLU A 316 6.64 7.72 -0.26
N PHE A 317 5.59 7.78 0.53
CA PHE A 317 4.91 6.60 1.00
C PHE A 317 3.40 6.73 0.89
N ASP A 318 2.83 5.80 0.15
CA ASP A 318 1.41 5.57 -0.01
C ASP A 318 0.95 4.46 0.95
N PRO A 319 0.27 4.79 2.05
CA PRO A 319 -0.17 3.81 3.03
C PRO A 319 -1.25 2.89 2.49
N GLU A 320 -2.04 3.34 1.51
CA GLU A 320 -3.05 2.51 0.86
C GLU A 320 -2.36 1.41 0.05
N ARG A 321 -1.40 1.76 -0.81
CA ARG A 321 -0.62 0.74 -1.55
C ARG A 321 0.25 -0.11 -0.62
N GLY A 322 0.72 0.45 0.50
CA GLY A 322 1.47 -0.28 1.51
C GLY A 322 0.63 -1.20 2.40
N GLY A 323 -0.70 -1.12 2.35
CA GLY A 323 -1.57 -1.83 3.27
C GLY A 323 -1.26 -1.48 4.73
N THR A 324 -1.19 -0.19 5.05
CA THR A 324 -0.96 0.27 6.43
C THR A 324 -1.94 1.36 6.81
N SER A 325 -2.08 1.63 8.11
CA SER A 325 -2.79 2.80 8.63
C SER A 325 -1.84 3.96 8.94
N ASP A 326 -0.60 3.89 8.47
CA ASP A 326 0.37 4.96 8.67
C ASP A 326 -0.03 6.18 7.83
N PRO A 327 0.39 7.40 8.19
CA PRO A 327 0.10 8.56 7.38
C PRO A 327 0.83 8.52 6.03
N ALA A 328 0.18 9.04 4.99
CA ALA A 328 0.86 9.35 3.73
C ALA A 328 1.94 10.40 3.97
N LEU A 329 3.12 10.25 3.37
CA LEU A 329 4.19 11.20 3.61
C LEU A 329 5.08 11.41 2.39
N VAL A 330 5.67 12.60 2.33
CA VAL A 330 6.69 12.99 1.35
C VAL A 330 7.87 13.61 2.10
N TYR A 331 9.03 12.99 1.96
CA TYR A 331 10.30 13.45 2.52
C TYR A 331 11.23 13.86 1.39
N TRP A 332 11.93 14.98 1.56
CA TRP A 332 13.02 15.34 0.66
C TRP A 332 14.12 16.12 1.37
N ASP A 333 15.33 16.06 0.84
CA ASP A 333 16.49 16.68 1.46
C ASP A 333 17.47 17.33 0.49
N SER A 334 18.41 18.09 1.07
CA SER A 334 19.56 18.67 0.41
C SER A 334 20.81 18.42 1.24
N LYS A 335 21.67 17.53 0.75
CA LYS A 335 22.94 17.18 1.39
C LYS A 335 23.87 18.37 1.54
N GLY A 336 23.96 19.20 0.50
CA GLY A 336 24.82 20.39 0.50
C GLY A 336 24.43 21.43 1.54
N ALA A 337 23.13 21.57 1.81
CA ALA A 337 22.63 22.50 2.84
C ALA A 337 22.48 21.84 4.23
N ARG A 338 22.56 20.51 4.30
CA ARG A 338 22.24 19.72 5.51
C ARG A 338 20.83 20.02 6.01
N GLN A 339 19.87 20.07 5.08
CA GLN A 339 18.48 20.38 5.36
C GLN A 339 17.58 19.27 4.85
N SER A 340 16.43 19.07 5.50
CA SER A 340 15.35 18.23 4.99
C SER A 340 13.97 18.82 5.28
N ALA A 341 12.99 18.38 4.51
CA ALA A 341 11.59 18.61 4.76
C ALA A 341 10.83 17.27 4.79
N LEU A 342 9.82 17.20 5.65
CA LEU A 342 8.88 16.10 5.75
C LEU A 342 7.47 16.68 5.77
N LEU A 343 6.66 16.29 4.78
CA LEU A 343 5.22 16.48 4.79
C LEU A 343 4.58 15.18 5.24
N GLU A 344 3.88 15.20 6.38
CA GLU A 344 3.13 14.07 6.90
C GLU A 344 1.64 14.40 6.84
N GLY A 345 0.87 13.57 6.15
CA GLY A 345 -0.56 13.71 5.99
C GLY A 345 -1.29 13.50 7.31
N GLU A 346 -2.32 14.31 7.58
CA GLU A 346 -3.18 14.14 8.75
C GLU A 346 -4.55 13.59 8.37
N GLY A 347 -5.11 12.73 9.24
CA GLY A 347 -6.44 12.17 9.06
C GLY A 347 -6.53 11.29 7.83
N THR A 348 -7.38 11.68 6.88
CA THR A 348 -7.72 10.90 5.67
C THR A 348 -6.96 11.40 4.44
N ALA A 349 -5.85 12.11 4.63
CA ALA A 349 -5.07 12.68 3.54
C ALA A 349 -4.41 11.56 2.72
N THR A 350 -4.76 11.49 1.44
CA THR A 350 -4.16 10.54 0.48
C THR A 350 -2.77 11.00 0.07
N ILE A 351 -1.94 10.08 -0.43
CA ILE A 351 -0.62 10.42 -0.95
C ILE A 351 -0.66 11.47 -2.06
N ASP A 352 -1.66 11.42 -2.94
CA ASP A 352 -1.80 12.39 -4.03
C ASP A 352 -2.05 13.82 -3.51
N ALA A 353 -2.78 13.96 -2.40
CA ALA A 353 -2.98 15.25 -1.75
C ALA A 353 -1.66 15.77 -1.13
N VAL A 354 -0.90 14.90 -0.47
CA VAL A 354 0.41 15.24 0.11
C VAL A 354 1.41 15.61 -0.99
N VAL A 355 1.47 14.84 -2.09
CA VAL A 355 2.31 15.15 -3.27
C VAL A 355 1.91 16.46 -3.91
N ALA A 356 0.61 16.75 -4.07
CA ALA A 356 0.17 18.05 -4.58
C ALA A 356 0.66 19.22 -3.71
N SER A 357 0.70 19.02 -2.38
CA SER A 357 1.24 20.02 -1.43
C SER A 357 2.75 20.17 -1.59
N PHE A 358 3.48 19.06 -1.72
CA PHE A 358 4.91 19.02 -2.04
C PHE A 358 5.23 19.75 -3.35
N THR A 359 4.56 19.43 -4.46
CA THR A 359 4.75 20.09 -5.76
C THR A 359 4.46 21.59 -5.67
N GLY A 360 3.46 21.98 -4.88
CA GLY A 360 3.12 23.39 -4.60
C GLY A 360 4.29 24.21 -4.05
N THR A 361 5.20 23.57 -3.29
CA THR A 361 6.42 24.24 -2.77
C THR A 361 7.44 24.58 -3.86
N SER A 362 7.29 24.02 -5.06
CA SER A 362 8.29 24.06 -6.14
C SER A 362 9.64 23.50 -5.67
N PRO A 363 9.70 22.17 -5.41
CA PRO A 363 10.84 21.51 -4.80
C PRO A 363 12.07 21.54 -5.72
N ARG A 364 13.26 21.46 -5.10
CA ARG A 364 14.55 21.38 -5.81
C ARG A 364 14.94 19.96 -6.18
N VAL A 365 14.46 18.97 -5.42
CA VAL A 365 14.57 17.56 -5.80
C VAL A 365 13.63 17.28 -6.98
N THR A 366 14.07 16.46 -7.91
CA THR A 366 13.25 16.04 -9.06
C THR A 366 12.57 14.73 -8.73
N GLU A 367 11.26 14.66 -8.95
CA GLU A 367 10.50 13.43 -8.85
C GLU A 367 10.96 12.45 -9.95
N PRO A 368 11.24 11.18 -9.61
CA PRO A 368 11.69 10.21 -10.60
C PRO A 368 10.53 9.87 -11.54
N THR A 369 10.68 10.15 -12.83
CA THR A 369 9.66 9.84 -13.84
C THR A 369 9.98 8.58 -14.66
N ALA A 370 11.23 8.14 -14.66
CA ALA A 370 11.73 7.01 -15.44
C ALA A 370 12.68 6.14 -14.60
N PRO A 371 12.89 4.87 -14.97
CA PRO A 371 13.84 3.99 -14.29
C PRO A 371 15.20 4.67 -14.11
N ALA A 372 15.65 4.77 -12.86
CA ALA A 372 16.86 5.46 -12.45
C ALA A 372 18.05 4.49 -12.35
N HIS A 373 17.83 3.27 -11.86
CA HIS A 373 18.94 2.34 -11.64
C HIS A 373 19.55 1.84 -12.97
N PRO A 374 20.86 2.00 -13.21
CA PRO A 374 21.48 1.63 -14.49
C PRO A 374 21.25 0.16 -14.88
N LYS A 375 21.35 -0.76 -13.92
CA LYS A 375 21.08 -2.19 -14.17
C LYS A 375 19.61 -2.51 -14.46
N LEU A 376 18.67 -1.75 -13.90
CA LEU A 376 17.26 -1.93 -14.25
C LEU A 376 17.00 -1.42 -15.67
N ARG A 377 17.61 -0.29 -16.06
CA ARG A 377 17.53 0.21 -17.44
C ARG A 377 18.09 -0.80 -18.44
N GLU A 378 19.26 -1.36 -18.14
CA GLU A 378 19.87 -2.43 -18.95
C GLU A 378 18.95 -3.67 -19.04
N PHE A 379 18.29 -4.04 -17.94
CA PHE A 379 17.31 -5.14 -17.93
C PHE A 379 16.08 -4.87 -18.78
N ILE A 380 15.57 -3.64 -18.74
CA ILE A 380 14.42 -3.20 -19.54
C ILE A 380 14.78 -3.21 -21.02
N ASP A 381 15.95 -2.67 -21.38
CA ASP A 381 16.45 -2.61 -22.76
C ASP A 381 16.63 -3.99 -23.43
N ILE A 382 16.54 -5.10 -22.67
CA ILE A 382 16.54 -6.47 -23.22
C ILE A 382 15.25 -6.72 -24.03
N ASN A 383 14.10 -6.23 -23.58
CA ASN A 383 12.79 -6.61 -24.12
C ASN A 383 11.84 -5.41 -24.38
N LEU A 384 12.21 -4.22 -23.92
CA LEU A 384 11.38 -3.02 -23.90
C LEU A 384 12.24 -1.79 -24.23
N ASP A 385 11.59 -0.66 -24.51
CA ASP A 385 12.26 0.65 -24.56
C ASP A 385 12.09 1.34 -23.20
N VAL A 386 13.19 1.68 -22.53
CA VAL A 386 13.16 2.43 -21.27
C VAL A 386 12.37 3.75 -21.38
N ALA A 387 12.26 4.34 -22.59
CA ALA A 387 11.47 5.54 -22.82
C ALA A 387 9.96 5.33 -22.68
N THR A 388 9.46 4.09 -22.76
CA THR A 388 8.04 3.76 -22.52
C THR A 388 7.74 3.46 -21.06
N CYS A 389 8.76 3.46 -20.20
CA CYS A 389 8.62 3.15 -18.78
C CYS A 389 8.42 4.40 -17.93
N THR A 390 7.34 4.41 -17.16
CA THR A 390 7.04 5.44 -16.15
C THR A 390 7.28 4.88 -14.76
N ARG A 391 7.99 5.62 -13.91
CA ARG A 391 8.17 5.25 -12.49
C ARG A 391 6.85 5.22 -11.75
N GLN A 392 6.70 4.22 -10.88
CA GLN A 392 5.58 4.11 -9.97
C GLN A 392 6.07 3.77 -8.55
N ARG A 393 5.17 3.95 -7.59
CA ARG A 393 5.36 3.47 -6.21
C ARG A 393 5.43 1.95 -6.23
N THR A 394 6.27 1.39 -5.37
CA THR A 394 6.50 -0.06 -5.27
C THR A 394 5.24 -0.79 -4.81
N PHE A 395 5.14 -2.06 -5.16
CA PHE A 395 4.01 -2.90 -4.83
C PHE A 395 4.36 -3.97 -3.81
N PHE A 396 5.61 -4.43 -3.83
CA PHE A 396 6.10 -5.47 -2.94
C PHE A 396 7.09 -4.94 -1.90
N THR A 397 7.06 -5.55 -0.72
CA THR A 397 8.04 -5.23 0.33
C THR A 397 9.44 -5.65 -0.11
N GLY A 398 10.38 -4.73 0.02
CA GLY A 398 11.79 -4.91 -0.32
C GLY A 398 12.17 -4.39 -1.68
N GLU A 399 11.20 -3.93 -2.48
CA GLU A 399 11.46 -3.25 -3.74
C GLU A 399 12.07 -1.87 -3.50
N THR A 400 13.05 -1.53 -4.32
CA THR A 400 13.67 -0.20 -4.30
C THR A 400 13.18 0.67 -5.45
N GLU A 401 12.64 0.04 -6.50
CA GLU A 401 12.20 0.71 -7.71
C GLU A 401 11.24 -0.19 -8.49
N GLU A 402 10.17 0.41 -9.00
CA GLU A 402 9.17 -0.20 -9.86
C GLU A 402 8.75 0.82 -10.94
N SER A 403 8.50 0.32 -12.15
CA SER A 403 8.02 1.08 -13.30
C SER A 403 6.97 0.29 -14.07
N SER A 404 5.97 1.00 -14.59
CA SER A 404 5.03 0.48 -15.59
C SER A 404 5.56 0.85 -16.97
N CYS A 405 5.63 -0.09 -17.89
CA CYS A 405 6.12 0.10 -19.24
C CYS A 405 5.03 -0.26 -20.26
N GLU A 406 5.00 0.47 -21.37
CA GLU A 406 4.18 0.11 -22.53
C GLU A 406 4.96 -0.87 -23.41
N ALA A 407 4.35 -2.01 -23.72
CA ALA A 407 4.83 -2.91 -24.76
C ALA A 407 4.52 -2.34 -26.16
N ASP A 408 5.27 -2.78 -27.17
CA ASP A 408 5.03 -2.45 -28.59
C ASP A 408 3.85 -3.24 -29.20
N VAL A 409 3.26 -4.15 -28.41
CA VAL A 409 2.06 -4.91 -28.73
C VAL A 409 0.91 -4.45 -27.85
N ALA A 410 -0.26 -4.22 -28.47
CA ALA A 410 -1.46 -3.78 -27.77
C ALA A 410 -1.90 -4.79 -26.71
N ASP A 411 -2.53 -4.30 -25.64
CA ASP A 411 -3.13 -5.11 -24.56
C ASP A 411 -2.14 -6.00 -23.79
N ILE A 412 -0.84 -5.68 -23.88
CA ILE A 412 0.18 -6.19 -22.97
C ILE A 412 0.56 -5.07 -22.01
N SER A 413 0.26 -5.28 -20.73
CA SER A 413 0.72 -4.40 -19.65
C SER A 413 1.97 -4.99 -19.03
N VAL A 414 3.01 -4.17 -18.82
CA VAL A 414 4.27 -4.64 -18.26
C VAL A 414 4.65 -3.83 -17.04
N SER A 415 5.02 -4.51 -15.96
CA SER A 415 5.68 -3.91 -14.79
C SER A 415 7.07 -4.50 -14.63
N VAL A 416 8.04 -3.62 -14.37
CA VAL A 416 9.44 -3.98 -14.16
C VAL A 416 9.91 -3.34 -12.86
N GLY A 417 10.76 -4.04 -12.13
CA GLY A 417 11.24 -3.53 -10.85
C GLY A 417 12.53 -4.19 -10.40
N ARG A 418 13.01 -3.74 -9.24
CA ARG A 418 14.17 -4.32 -8.56
C ARG A 418 13.98 -4.38 -7.05
N TYR A 419 14.57 -5.42 -6.48
CA TYR A 419 14.63 -5.61 -5.03
C TYR A 419 15.94 -5.11 -4.43
N SER A 420 15.91 -4.77 -3.16
CA SER A 420 17.10 -4.44 -2.36
C SER A 420 18.01 -5.65 -2.15
N THR A 421 17.45 -6.87 -2.20
CA THR A 421 18.22 -8.11 -2.01
C THR A 421 17.83 -9.21 -2.99
N ARG A 422 18.81 -10.05 -3.35
CA ARG A 422 18.58 -11.31 -4.09
C ARG A 422 17.57 -12.22 -3.42
N LYS A 423 17.52 -12.23 -2.09
CA LYS A 423 16.61 -13.10 -1.34
C LYS A 423 15.14 -12.75 -1.63
N GLN A 424 14.81 -11.46 -1.69
CA GLN A 424 13.46 -11.00 -1.96
C GLN A 424 13.05 -11.28 -3.41
N MET A 425 13.90 -10.96 -4.39
CA MET A 425 13.63 -11.32 -5.80
C MET A 425 13.40 -12.84 -5.96
N LYS A 426 14.18 -13.69 -5.28
CA LYS A 426 13.97 -15.14 -5.31
C LYS A 426 12.68 -15.60 -4.62
N ALA A 427 12.13 -14.82 -3.69
CA ALA A 427 10.82 -15.10 -3.12
C ALA A 427 9.73 -14.82 -4.17
N GLU A 428 9.85 -13.72 -4.91
CA GLU A 428 8.97 -13.37 -6.01
C GLU A 428 8.99 -14.43 -7.13
N ARG A 429 10.19 -14.86 -7.54
CA ARG A 429 10.34 -15.98 -8.49
C ARG A 429 9.60 -17.23 -8.04
N ARG A 430 9.71 -17.56 -6.75
CA ARG A 430 9.07 -18.75 -6.20
C ARG A 430 7.55 -18.62 -6.28
N TYR A 431 7.02 -17.44 -5.95
CA TYR A 431 5.60 -17.15 -6.08
C TYR A 431 5.11 -17.41 -7.50
N TYR A 432 5.71 -16.79 -8.52
CA TYR A 432 5.31 -17.01 -9.91
C TYR A 432 5.55 -18.44 -10.40
N LYS A 433 6.60 -19.11 -9.90
CA LYS A 433 6.81 -20.53 -10.18
C LYS A 433 5.68 -21.40 -9.63
N GLU A 434 5.19 -21.12 -8.42
CA GLU A 434 4.08 -21.85 -7.82
C GLU A 434 2.78 -21.63 -8.60
N GLN A 435 2.54 -20.41 -9.11
CA GLN A 435 1.42 -20.12 -10.01
C GLN A 435 1.54 -20.89 -11.33
N TYR A 436 2.72 -20.86 -11.95
CA TYR A 436 3.02 -21.63 -13.17
C TYR A 436 2.80 -23.13 -12.96
N ASP A 437 3.33 -23.71 -11.89
CA ASP A 437 3.21 -25.15 -11.60
C ASP A 437 1.74 -25.57 -11.33
N ALA A 438 0.89 -24.65 -10.87
CA ALA A 438 -0.53 -24.87 -10.62
C ALA A 438 -1.43 -24.60 -11.85
N ALA A 439 -0.95 -23.84 -12.83
CA ALA A 439 -1.73 -23.43 -13.99
C ALA A 439 -2.17 -24.62 -14.85
N ALA A 440 -3.42 -24.58 -15.32
CA ALA A 440 -3.97 -25.58 -16.24
C ALA A 440 -3.32 -25.49 -17.64
N THR A 441 -2.99 -24.28 -18.07
CA THR A 441 -2.30 -24.01 -19.34
C THR A 441 -0.97 -23.33 -19.04
N GLN A 442 0.11 -24.03 -19.33
CA GLN A 442 1.48 -23.54 -19.20
C GLN A 442 2.04 -23.21 -20.58
N GLY A 443 2.72 -22.07 -20.68
CA GLY A 443 3.60 -21.74 -21.78
C GLY A 443 5.01 -22.22 -21.47
N GLY A 444 5.99 -21.53 -22.03
CA GLY A 444 7.39 -21.71 -21.74
C GLY A 444 7.71 -21.46 -20.27
N GLY A 445 8.72 -22.17 -19.78
CA GLY A 445 9.12 -22.07 -18.39
C GLY A 445 10.51 -22.64 -18.17
N GLY A 446 11.22 -22.10 -17.18
CA GLY A 446 12.53 -22.58 -16.78
C GLY A 446 13.52 -21.47 -16.48
N THR A 447 14.76 -21.69 -16.89
CA THR A 447 15.82 -20.68 -16.83
C THR A 447 16.01 -20.06 -18.19
N TRP A 448 16.16 -18.75 -18.26
CA TRP A 448 16.51 -18.05 -19.50
C TRP A 448 17.95 -17.54 -19.44
N GLN A 449 18.52 -17.27 -20.63
CA GLN A 449 19.91 -16.86 -20.84
C GLN A 449 19.97 -15.74 -21.89
N PHE A 450 20.92 -14.81 -21.76
CA PHE A 450 21.25 -13.83 -22.80
C PHE A 450 22.57 -14.25 -23.48
N GLY A 451 22.48 -15.16 -24.47
CA GLY A 451 23.65 -15.75 -25.15
C GLY A 451 24.04 -17.16 -24.66
N GLU A 452 25.27 -17.63 -24.94
CA GLU A 452 25.71 -19.04 -24.71
C GLU A 452 26.18 -19.37 -23.26
N GLY A 453 25.74 -18.60 -22.24
CA GLY A 453 26.27 -18.61 -20.86
C GLY A 453 25.57 -19.54 -19.84
N GLU A 454 25.85 -19.35 -18.54
CA GLU A 454 25.08 -19.97 -17.44
C GLU A 454 23.67 -19.36 -17.31
N ALA A 455 22.72 -20.07 -16.69
CA ALA A 455 21.36 -19.58 -16.42
C ALA A 455 21.34 -18.19 -15.75
N GLU A 456 20.80 -17.18 -16.45
CA GLU A 456 20.79 -15.79 -15.99
C GLU A 456 19.56 -15.44 -15.15
N GLY A 457 18.45 -16.14 -15.34
CA GLY A 457 17.18 -15.83 -14.69
C GLY A 457 16.20 -16.98 -14.62
N GLY A 458 15.02 -16.71 -14.07
CA GLY A 458 13.82 -17.54 -14.18
C GLY A 458 12.85 -16.91 -15.17
N TYR A 459 12.11 -17.74 -15.89
CA TYR A 459 11.08 -17.36 -16.85
C TYR A 459 9.88 -18.30 -16.67
N PHE A 460 8.68 -17.76 -16.57
CA PHE A 460 7.43 -18.55 -16.44
C PHE A 460 6.29 -17.85 -17.18
N ALA A 461 5.74 -18.48 -18.20
CA ALA A 461 4.53 -18.04 -18.89
C ALA A 461 3.38 -19.00 -18.60
N PHE A 462 2.24 -18.49 -18.14
CA PHE A 462 1.09 -19.33 -17.82
C PHE A 462 -0.22 -18.55 -17.99
N LEU A 463 -1.29 -19.30 -18.20
CA LEU A 463 -2.65 -18.78 -18.09
C LEU A 463 -3.13 -19.05 -16.67
N ASP A 464 -3.77 -18.06 -16.03
CA ASP A 464 -4.39 -18.28 -14.73
C ASP A 464 -5.47 -19.38 -14.79
N ASP A 465 -5.96 -19.78 -13.62
CA ASP A 465 -6.97 -20.84 -13.49
C ASP A 465 -8.31 -20.48 -14.14
N THR A 466 -8.55 -19.20 -14.38
CA THR A 466 -9.76 -18.68 -15.01
C THR A 466 -9.72 -18.75 -16.54
N GLY A 467 -8.51 -18.75 -17.11
CA GLY A 467 -8.34 -18.65 -18.55
C GLY A 467 -8.35 -17.21 -19.08
N GLU A 468 -8.51 -16.20 -18.21
CA GLU A 468 -8.75 -14.81 -18.60
C GLU A 468 -7.47 -13.97 -18.58
N THR A 469 -6.48 -14.32 -17.74
CA THR A 469 -5.22 -13.58 -17.69
C THR A 469 -4.06 -14.48 -18.03
N ALA A 470 -3.42 -14.20 -19.15
CA ALA A 470 -2.09 -14.73 -19.39
C ALA A 470 -1.07 -13.88 -18.62
N THR A 471 -0.11 -14.53 -17.99
CA THR A 471 0.95 -13.90 -17.20
C THR A 471 2.31 -14.44 -17.64
N LEU A 472 3.28 -13.55 -17.80
CA LEU A 472 4.65 -13.88 -18.13
C LEU A 472 5.58 -13.20 -17.12
N TYR A 473 6.28 -13.99 -16.33
CA TYR A 473 7.28 -13.55 -15.37
C TYR A 473 8.68 -13.78 -15.90
N TRP A 474 9.59 -12.85 -15.64
CA TRP A 474 11.03 -13.04 -15.81
C TRP A 474 11.83 -12.28 -14.77
N ASP A 475 13.06 -12.72 -14.52
CA ASP A 475 13.99 -11.99 -13.65
C ASP A 475 15.44 -12.08 -14.11
N TRP A 476 16.31 -11.24 -13.53
CA TRP A 476 17.74 -11.25 -13.85
C TRP A 476 18.61 -11.31 -12.61
N ASN A 477 19.44 -12.37 -12.54
CA ASN A 477 20.37 -12.61 -11.44
C ASN A 477 21.68 -11.81 -11.52
N ALA A 478 21.79 -10.90 -12.49
CA ALA A 478 22.94 -10.02 -12.61
C ALA A 478 23.27 -9.40 -11.24
N PRO A 479 24.57 -9.37 -10.87
CA PRO A 479 25.00 -8.69 -9.67
C PRO A 479 24.41 -7.28 -9.63
N ASP A 480 23.87 -6.89 -8.48
CA ASP A 480 23.33 -5.55 -8.23
C ASP A 480 22.07 -5.16 -9.03
N CYS A 481 21.47 -6.07 -9.81
CA CYS A 481 20.15 -5.83 -10.41
C CYS A 481 19.04 -6.26 -9.44
N PHE A 482 19.00 -7.57 -9.15
CA PHE A 482 17.86 -8.22 -8.49
C PHE A 482 16.53 -7.81 -9.14
N CYS A 483 16.56 -7.68 -10.47
CA CYS A 483 15.49 -7.13 -11.27
C CYS A 483 14.50 -8.23 -11.67
N TYR A 484 13.26 -7.81 -11.90
CA TYR A 484 12.20 -8.67 -12.39
C TYR A 484 11.30 -7.89 -13.34
N GLY A 485 10.57 -8.61 -14.17
CA GLY A 485 9.47 -8.08 -14.94
C GLY A 485 8.30 -9.05 -14.93
N VAL A 486 7.11 -8.49 -15.08
CA VAL A 486 5.85 -9.22 -15.21
C VAL A 486 5.05 -8.56 -16.32
N ALA A 487 4.62 -9.36 -17.28
CA ALA A 487 3.73 -8.93 -18.34
C ALA A 487 2.40 -9.67 -18.21
N TRP A 488 1.31 -8.97 -18.51
CA TRP A 488 -0.04 -9.51 -18.50
C TRP A 488 -0.72 -9.25 -19.83
N SER A 489 -1.46 -10.26 -20.30
CA SER A 489 -2.49 -10.09 -21.33
C SER A 489 -3.83 -10.47 -20.71
N PHE A 490 -4.71 -9.47 -20.56
CA PHE A 490 -6.02 -9.62 -19.94
C PHE A 490 -7.08 -10.22 -20.87
N GLU A 491 -6.69 -10.58 -22.10
CA GLU A 491 -7.52 -11.32 -23.05
C GLU A 491 -7.27 -12.84 -22.96
N GLY A 492 -6.42 -13.29 -22.03
CA GLY A 492 -6.03 -14.69 -21.88
C GLY A 492 -5.14 -15.22 -23.01
N ASP A 493 -4.60 -14.33 -23.85
CA ASP A 493 -3.77 -14.73 -24.99
C ASP A 493 -2.33 -14.99 -24.55
N LEU A 494 -2.09 -16.22 -24.09
CA LEU A 494 -0.76 -16.67 -23.66
C LEU A 494 0.24 -16.68 -24.82
N GLN A 495 -0.20 -17.06 -26.03
CA GLN A 495 0.67 -17.08 -27.20
C GLN A 495 1.14 -15.66 -27.55
N LYS A 496 0.24 -14.67 -27.47
CA LYS A 496 0.59 -13.25 -27.67
C LYS A 496 1.67 -12.77 -26.71
N LEU A 497 1.64 -13.17 -25.43
CA LEU A 497 2.72 -12.86 -24.48
C LEU A 497 4.03 -13.55 -24.84
N GLU A 498 3.98 -14.83 -25.22
CA GLU A 498 5.17 -15.61 -25.59
C GLU A 498 5.80 -15.13 -26.90
N ASP A 499 4.99 -14.70 -27.87
CA ASP A 499 5.44 -14.13 -29.14
C ASP A 499 6.06 -12.73 -28.94
N TRP A 500 5.49 -11.93 -28.02
CA TRP A 500 6.02 -10.62 -27.65
C TRP A 500 7.37 -10.73 -26.91
N TRP A 501 7.50 -11.71 -26.01
CA TRP A 501 8.73 -11.92 -25.26
C TRP A 501 9.80 -12.58 -26.15
N PRO A 502 10.87 -11.88 -26.55
CA PRO A 502 11.89 -12.45 -27.43
C PRO A 502 12.57 -13.62 -26.70
N SER A 503 12.28 -14.84 -27.14
CA SER A 503 12.72 -16.06 -26.47
C SER A 503 14.02 -16.63 -27.01
N GLU A 504 14.54 -16.22 -28.18
CA GLU A 504 15.89 -16.54 -28.71
C GLU A 504 16.04 -16.12 -30.20
N GLU A 505 16.39 -14.86 -30.49
CA GLU A 505 17.12 -14.52 -31.73
C GLU A 505 18.43 -13.78 -31.44
#